data_AF-A0A946TMA3-F1
#
_entry.id   AF-A0A946TMA3-F1
#
_cell.length_a   1.000
_cell.length_b   1.000
_cell.length_c   1.000
_cell.angle_alpha   90.00
_cell.angle_beta   90.00
_cell.angle_gamma   90.00
#
_symmetry.space_group_name_H-M   'P 1'
#
loop_
_entity.id
_entity.type
_entity.pdbx_description
1 polymer ?
#
loop_
_entity_poly.entity_id
_entity_poly.type
_entity_poly.pdbx_seq_one_letter_code
_entity_poly.pdbx_strand_id
1 'polypeptide(L)'
;MNDENLDDYKLLQAQKRFLGEIEQGIRLANRELIHKKIPELNKDSILTFAVAVGRLRASYLEMAVNMSVGEHGDPPDQAYIDELHRKRTMYEEAKIAFDALRDAIEKGYIDVEDLG
;
A
#
# COMPACT_ATOMS: atom_id res chain seq x y z
N MET A 1 24.88 -38.30 -17.79
CA MET A 1 24.61 -37.21 -16.81
C MET A 1 25.59 -37.41 -15.67
N ASN A 2 26.45 -36.43 -15.39
CA ASN A 2 27.47 -36.53 -14.34
C ASN A 2 26.84 -36.29 -12.96
N ASP A 3 27.40 -36.93 -11.93
CA ASP A 3 26.94 -36.89 -10.53
C ASP A 3 26.88 -35.45 -9.97
N GLU A 4 27.81 -34.57 -10.37
CA GLU A 4 27.82 -33.14 -10.00
C GLU A 4 26.53 -32.39 -10.43
N ASN A 5 25.99 -32.69 -11.62
CA ASN A 5 24.74 -32.05 -12.08
C ASN A 5 23.52 -32.53 -11.28
N LEU A 6 23.60 -33.75 -10.71
CA LEU A 6 22.52 -34.31 -9.90
C LEU A 6 22.51 -33.69 -8.49
N ASP A 7 23.69 -33.38 -7.95
CA ASP A 7 23.85 -32.75 -6.63
C ASP A 7 23.44 -31.27 -6.66
N ASP A 8 23.84 -30.53 -7.70
CA ASP A 8 23.38 -29.14 -7.94
C ASP A 8 21.85 -29.06 -8.04
N TYR A 9 21.24 -30.00 -8.76
CA TYR A 9 19.77 -30.05 -8.89
C TYR A 9 19.07 -30.31 -7.55
N LYS A 10 19.60 -31.21 -6.72
CA LYS A 10 19.07 -31.48 -5.37
C LYS A 10 19.21 -30.27 -4.46
N LEU A 11 20.36 -29.58 -4.51
CA LEU A 11 20.60 -28.37 -3.73
C LEU A 11 19.61 -27.26 -4.11
N LEU A 12 19.38 -27.04 -5.42
CA LEU A 12 18.38 -26.08 -5.91
C LEU A 12 16.96 -26.43 -5.45
N GLN A 13 16.60 -27.71 -5.45
CA GLN A 13 15.29 -28.13 -4.93
C GLN A 13 15.15 -27.88 -3.43
N ALA A 14 16.17 -28.20 -2.63
CA ALA A 14 16.18 -27.95 -1.19
C ALA A 14 16.06 -26.45 -0.89
N GLN A 15 16.80 -25.61 -1.61
CA GLN A 15 16.71 -24.16 -1.51
C GLN A 15 15.30 -23.64 -1.82
N LYS A 16 14.68 -24.12 -2.91
CA LYS A 16 13.31 -23.73 -3.28
C LYS A 16 12.29 -24.12 -2.21
N ARG A 17 12.41 -25.32 -1.63
CA ARG A 17 11.52 -25.77 -0.54
C ARG A 17 11.67 -24.88 0.69
N PHE A 18 12.90 -24.63 1.11
CA PHE A 18 13.18 -23.77 2.26
C PHE A 18 12.65 -22.35 2.08
N LEU A 19 12.84 -21.75 0.89
CA LEU A 19 12.28 -20.43 0.58
C LEU A 19 10.75 -20.46 0.64
N GLY A 20 10.10 -21.52 0.13
CA GLY A 20 8.65 -21.69 0.23
C GLY A 20 8.15 -21.80 1.67
N GLU A 21 8.86 -22.51 2.55
CA GLU A 21 8.53 -22.61 3.98
C GLU A 21 8.63 -21.25 4.67
N ILE A 22 9.67 -20.46 4.37
CA ILE A 22 9.82 -19.09 4.87
C ILE A 22 8.68 -18.20 4.38
N GLU A 23 8.36 -18.23 3.08
CA GLU A 23 7.29 -17.43 2.50
C GLU A 23 5.92 -17.76 3.13
N GLN A 24 5.66 -19.04 3.39
CA GLN A 24 4.47 -19.48 4.09
C GLN A 24 4.44 -18.96 5.53
N GLY A 25 5.55 -19.07 6.26
CA GLY A 25 5.69 -18.56 7.62
C GLY A 25 5.45 -17.05 7.71
N ILE A 26 6.05 -16.28 6.79
CA ILE A 26 5.84 -14.82 6.69
C ILE A 26 4.38 -14.50 6.44
N ARG A 27 3.71 -15.23 5.53
CA ARG A 27 2.29 -15.03 5.22
C ARG A 27 1.39 -15.23 6.43
N LEU A 28 1.58 -16.34 7.14
CA LEU A 28 0.79 -16.66 8.34
C LEU A 28 1.00 -15.63 9.45
N ALA A 29 2.26 -15.25 9.71
CA ALA A 29 2.58 -14.26 10.73
C ALA A 29 2.01 -12.88 10.42
N ASN A 30 2.14 -12.40 9.18
CA ASN A 30 1.56 -11.11 8.79
C ASN A 30 0.03 -11.13 8.86
N ARG A 31 -0.60 -12.21 8.43
CA ARG A 31 -2.05 -12.38 8.54
C ARG A 31 -2.51 -12.27 10.00
N GLU A 32 -1.89 -13.04 10.90
CA GLU A 32 -2.24 -13.00 12.32
C GLU A 32 -2.04 -11.59 12.92
N LEU A 33 -0.89 -10.97 12.65
CA LEU A 33 -0.56 -9.65 13.22
C LEU A 33 -1.46 -8.54 12.70
N ILE A 34 -1.77 -8.54 11.40
CA ILE A 34 -2.63 -7.53 10.77
C ILE A 34 -4.06 -7.67 11.29
N HIS A 35 -4.65 -8.87 11.25
CA HIS A 35 -6.02 -9.08 11.74
C HIS A 35 -6.15 -8.83 13.25
N LYS A 36 -5.10 -9.09 14.04
CA LYS A 36 -5.08 -8.73 15.47
C LYS A 36 -5.07 -7.20 15.69
N LYS A 37 -4.43 -6.44 14.81
CA LYS A 37 -4.34 -4.97 14.91
C LYS A 37 -5.53 -4.26 14.29
N ILE A 38 -6.13 -4.85 13.27
CA ILE A 38 -7.23 -4.28 12.49
C ILE A 38 -8.33 -5.36 12.38
N PRO A 39 -9.11 -5.59 13.45
CA PRO A 39 -10.08 -6.69 13.49
C PRO A 39 -11.19 -6.57 12.44
N GLU A 40 -11.55 -5.35 12.03
CA GLU A 40 -12.63 -5.06 11.09
C GLU A 40 -12.13 -4.88 9.64
N LEU A 41 -10.98 -5.46 9.29
CA LEU A 41 -10.42 -5.36 7.94
C LEU A 41 -11.19 -6.22 6.94
N ASN A 42 -12.26 -5.65 6.40
CA ASN A 42 -13.17 -6.24 5.42
C ASN A 42 -13.32 -5.34 4.17
N LYS A 43 -14.12 -5.78 3.19
CA LYS A 43 -14.40 -5.05 1.94
C LYS A 43 -14.82 -3.59 2.17
N ASP A 44 -15.73 -3.37 3.10
CA ASP A 44 -16.30 -2.05 3.36
C ASP A 44 -15.27 -1.12 3.99
N SER A 45 -14.43 -1.63 4.89
CA SER A 45 -13.32 -0.88 5.47
C SER A 45 -12.28 -0.49 4.41
N ILE A 46 -11.96 -1.40 3.47
CA ILE A 46 -11.03 -1.16 2.36
C ILE A 46 -11.60 -0.10 1.41
N LEU A 47 -12.88 -0.22 1.03
CA LEU A 47 -13.56 0.78 0.20
C LEU A 47 -13.63 2.14 0.89
N THR A 48 -13.91 2.17 2.19
CA THR A 48 -13.92 3.39 3.00
C THR A 48 -12.55 4.07 2.98
N PHE A 49 -11.47 3.30 3.10
CA PHE A 49 -10.12 3.84 3.01
C PHE A 49 -9.81 4.36 1.60
N ALA A 50 -10.19 3.65 0.54
CA ALA A 50 -10.04 4.12 -0.84
C ALA A 50 -10.77 5.46 -1.09
N VAL A 51 -11.99 5.60 -0.55
CA VAL A 51 -12.75 6.86 -0.61
C VAL A 51 -12.03 7.97 0.16
N ALA A 52 -11.44 7.68 1.33
CA ALA A 52 -10.67 8.66 2.10
C ALA A 52 -9.46 9.17 1.29
N VAL A 53 -8.71 8.28 0.64
CA VAL A 53 -7.62 8.67 -0.28
C VAL A 53 -8.14 9.57 -1.41
N GLY A 54 -9.29 9.22 -1.99
CA GLY A 54 -9.95 10.03 -3.02
C GLY A 54 -10.33 11.43 -2.55
N ARG A 55 -10.83 11.58 -1.32
CA ARG A 55 -11.16 12.89 -0.72
C ARG A 55 -9.92 13.74 -0.51
N LEU A 56 -8.82 13.15 -0.02
CA LEU A 56 -7.54 13.85 0.14
C LEU A 56 -6.98 14.32 -1.21
N ARG A 57 -7.05 13.46 -2.24
CA ARG A 57 -6.69 13.82 -3.62
C ARG A 57 -7.51 15.00 -4.11
N ALA A 58 -8.83 14.96 -3.93
CA ALA A 58 -9.72 16.03 -4.37
C ALA A 58 -9.37 17.36 -3.70
N SER A 59 -9.14 17.38 -2.38
CA SER A 59 -8.79 18.60 -1.65
C SER A 59 -7.44 19.18 -2.09
N TYR A 60 -6.44 18.33 -2.34
CA TYR A 60 -5.15 18.78 -2.87
C TYR A 60 -5.30 19.39 -4.27
N LEU A 61 -6.01 18.71 -5.17
CA LEU A 61 -6.21 19.18 -6.55
C LEU A 61 -7.03 20.46 -6.61
N GLU A 62 -8.09 20.58 -5.80
CA GLU A 62 -8.89 21.80 -5.68
C GLU A 62 -8.00 23.01 -5.37
N MET A 63 -7.13 22.89 -4.36
CA MET A 63 -6.22 23.97 -3.99
C MET A 63 -5.15 24.22 -5.06
N ALA A 64 -4.59 23.17 -5.66
CA ALA A 64 -3.62 23.34 -6.74
C ALA A 64 -4.20 24.07 -7.96
N VAL A 65 -5.47 23.78 -8.30
CA VAL A 65 -6.19 24.46 -9.40
C VAL A 65 -6.55 25.89 -9.01
N ASN A 66 -7.04 26.13 -7.79
CA ASN A 66 -7.37 27.50 -7.37
C ASN A 66 -6.14 28.42 -7.29
N MET A 67 -4.95 27.84 -7.10
CA MET A 67 -3.68 28.58 -7.15
C MET A 67 -3.43 29.22 -8.51
N SER A 68 -3.87 28.59 -9.60
CA SER A 68 -3.68 29.11 -10.97
C SER A 68 -4.78 30.10 -11.39
N VAL A 69 -5.83 30.25 -10.58
CA VAL A 69 -7.00 31.10 -10.86
C VAL A 69 -6.98 32.41 -10.04
N GLY A 70 -6.07 32.53 -9.06
CA GLY A 70 -5.91 33.69 -8.18
C GLY A 70 -5.45 34.98 -8.88
N GLU A 71 -5.84 36.12 -8.29
CA GLU A 71 -5.88 37.47 -8.87
C GLU A 71 -4.58 37.96 -9.51
N HIS A 72 -4.71 38.48 -10.74
CA HIS A 72 -3.77 39.40 -11.40
C HIS A 72 -2.29 38.99 -11.54
N GLY A 73 -1.95 37.70 -11.37
CA GLY A 73 -0.61 37.19 -11.61
C GLY A 73 0.36 37.37 -10.44
N ASP A 74 -0.15 37.76 -9.26
CA ASP A 74 0.66 37.76 -8.05
C ASP A 74 0.92 36.31 -7.58
N PRO A 75 2.14 36.00 -7.13
CA PRO A 75 2.45 34.68 -6.62
C PRO A 75 1.65 34.39 -5.33
N PRO A 76 1.25 33.12 -5.08
CA PRO A 76 0.60 32.73 -3.85
C PRO A 76 1.47 33.07 -2.63
N ASP A 77 0.83 33.47 -1.53
CA ASP A 77 1.53 33.76 -0.29
C ASP A 77 2.08 32.48 0.38
N GLN A 78 2.95 32.67 1.38
CA GLN A 78 3.58 31.54 2.06
C GLN A 78 2.56 30.63 2.76
N ALA A 79 1.49 31.18 3.31
CA ALA A 79 0.45 30.40 3.99
C ALA A 79 -0.27 29.47 3.01
N TYR A 80 -0.50 29.95 1.78
CA TYR A 80 -1.06 29.15 0.70
C TYR A 80 -0.12 28.01 0.31
N ILE A 81 1.18 28.29 0.13
CA ILE A 81 2.17 27.26 -0.19
C ILE A 81 2.27 26.21 0.92
N ASP A 82 2.25 26.62 2.19
CA ASP A 82 2.33 25.73 3.34
C ASP A 82 1.10 24.80 3.43
N GLU A 83 -0.10 25.34 3.21
CA GLU A 83 -1.33 24.54 3.22
C GLU A 83 -1.40 23.61 1.99
N LEU A 84 -0.94 24.05 0.81
CA LEU A 84 -0.83 23.19 -0.37
C LEU A 84 0.14 22.02 -0.11
N HIS A 85 1.29 22.31 0.50
CA HIS A 85 2.26 21.30 0.92
C HIS A 85 1.63 20.30 1.89
N ARG A 86 0.92 20.79 2.91
CA ARG A 86 0.23 19.93 3.89
C ARG A 86 -0.77 19.00 3.23
N LYS A 87 -1.60 19.52 2.31
CA LYS A 87 -2.57 18.70 1.55
C LYS A 87 -1.89 17.65 0.68
N ARG A 88 -0.78 18.02 0.01
CA ARG A 88 0.03 17.07 -0.76
C ARG A 88 0.55 15.94 0.12
N THR A 89 1.19 16.26 1.24
CA THR A 89 1.72 15.26 2.17
C THR A 89 0.63 14.31 2.67
N MET A 90 -0.51 14.84 3.11
CA MET A 90 -1.63 13.99 3.56
C MET A 90 -2.10 13.02 2.46
N TYR A 91 -2.22 13.50 1.22
CA TYR A 91 -2.61 12.67 0.09
C TYR A 91 -1.55 11.60 -0.23
N GLU A 92 -0.27 11.98 -0.28
CA GLU A 92 0.83 11.07 -0.61
C GLU A 92 0.99 9.95 0.43
N GLU A 93 0.96 10.29 1.72
CA GLU A 93 1.01 9.32 2.82
C GLU A 93 -0.17 8.35 2.74
N ALA A 94 -1.39 8.85 2.53
CA ALA A 94 -2.57 8.00 2.41
C ALA A 94 -2.52 7.08 1.18
N LYS A 95 -1.99 7.58 0.05
CA LYS A 95 -1.78 6.77 -1.16
C LYS A 95 -0.77 5.65 -0.90
N ILE A 96 0.37 5.96 -0.30
CA ILE A 96 1.42 4.98 0.03
C ILE A 96 0.86 3.91 0.97
N ALA A 97 0.09 4.31 1.99
CA ALA A 97 -0.56 3.37 2.89
C ALA A 97 -1.59 2.47 2.15
N PHE A 98 -2.32 3.01 1.17
CA PHE A 98 -3.25 2.21 0.36
C PHE A 98 -2.52 1.25 -0.60
N ASP A 99 -1.38 1.65 -1.15
CA ASP A 99 -0.52 0.75 -1.93
C ASP A 99 0.03 -0.40 -1.06
N ALA A 100 0.47 -0.11 0.17
CA ALA A 100 0.89 -1.14 1.12
C ALA A 100 -0.25 -2.11 1.50
N LEU A 101 -1.49 -1.59 1.60
CA LEU A 101 -2.67 -2.42 1.80
C LEU A 101 -2.93 -3.35 0.61
N ARG A 102 -2.85 -2.84 -0.63
CA ARG A 102 -2.98 -3.68 -1.84
C ARG A 102 -1.93 -4.78 -1.87
N ASP A 103 -0.68 -4.45 -1.59
CA ASP A 103 0.42 -5.42 -1.55
C ASP A 103 0.17 -6.50 -0.48
N ALA A 104 -0.40 -6.15 0.67
CA ALA A 104 -0.78 -7.11 1.70
C ALA A 104 -1.89 -8.06 1.25
N ILE A 105 -2.87 -7.57 0.48
CA ILE A 105 -3.91 -8.39 -0.15
C ILE A 105 -3.29 -9.36 -1.16
N GLU A 106 -2.46 -8.87 -2.08
CA GLU A 106 -1.81 -9.69 -3.13
C GLU A 106 -0.92 -10.79 -2.54
N LYS A 107 -0.26 -10.50 -1.41
CA LYS A 107 0.58 -11.48 -0.69
C LYS A 107 -0.25 -12.44 0.19
N GLY A 108 -1.57 -12.29 0.24
CA GLY A 108 -2.48 -13.12 1.03
C GLY A 108 -2.29 -12.95 2.54
N TYR A 109 -1.91 -11.74 2.98
CA TYR A 109 -1.87 -11.38 4.40
C TYR A 109 -3.25 -10.96 4.91
N ILE A 110 -4.20 -10.74 4.01
CA ILE A 110 -5.57 -10.34 4.32
C ILE A 110 -6.50 -11.33 3.66
N ASP A 111 -7.50 -11.78 4.40
CA ASP A 111 -8.48 -12.74 3.90
C ASP A 111 -9.47 -12.07 2.95
N VAL A 112 -9.31 -12.36 1.67
CA VAL A 112 -10.20 -11.90 0.59
C VAL A 112 -11.46 -12.78 0.50
N GLU A 113 -11.45 -13.94 1.16
CA GLU A 113 -12.58 -14.88 1.19
C GLU A 113 -13.81 -14.32 1.95
N ASP A 114 -13.64 -13.21 2.71
CA ASP A 114 -14.70 -12.41 3.30
C ASP A 114 -15.18 -11.24 2.39
N LEU A 115 -14.70 -11.14 1.14
CA LEU A 115 -15.14 -10.09 0.18
C LEU A 115 -16.38 -10.50 -0.64
N GLY A 116 -16.95 -11.67 -0.34
CA GLY A 116 -18.20 -12.22 -0.88
C GLY A 116 -19.41 -11.82 -0.06
#